data_AF-A0A3R7LU22-F1
#
_entry.id   AF-A0A3R7LU22-F1
#
_cell.length_a   1.000
_cell.length_b   1.000
_cell.length_c   1.000
_cell.angle_alpha   90.00
_cell.angle_beta   90.00
_cell.angle_gamma   90.00
#
_symmetry.space_group_name_H-M   'P 1'
#
loop_
_entity.id
_entity.type
_entity.pdbx_description
1 polymer ?
#
loop_
_entity_poly.entity_id
_entity_poly.type
_entity_poly.pdbx_seq_one_letter_code
_entity_poly.pdbx_strand_id
1 'polypeptide(L)'
;MFASYSSVELRSQPWRKDGLFRGYLDNVKVNLIAQCEELPHRNMDEQYEIKIDSPDAPLEGTIISHSVWGILRGLESFSHLLLPSGSAYVLNSTQIMDFPRFSFRGLMLDTARHFLPVSKLKENLDLMAMNKLNVFHWHLVDDQSFPYESAAFPNLSKLGSYSSNHVYSAEDVADVVEYARLRGIRVLPSSTLQVTPNPGDLGNRGWLTKCYTNSTPDGTVRPDRPPTNDANYKFCRASSPRSRTASRTIMFIWAATRESNPAITQFMAEHNITGNYSKLEEIYITKLLDIVANLPTKNGYLVWQEVFDNGVEVAKDTVVHVWKSSPLWKQEIDELLYAGRDVLGTAAVGIGDTEGGHKKENQSIIDQTFAL
;
A
#
# COMPACT_ATOMS: atom_id res chain seq x y z
N MET A 1 31.82 3.79 -11.47
CA MET A 1 33.27 3.92 -11.77
C MET A 1 33.78 2.50 -11.98
N PHE A 2 33.82 2.00 -13.22
CA PHE A 2 34.33 0.65 -13.49
C PHE A 2 35.85 0.73 -13.57
N ALA A 3 36.54 0.14 -12.59
CA ALA A 3 37.99 0.09 -12.60
C ALA A 3 38.46 -0.94 -13.64
N SER A 4 39.17 -0.46 -14.66
CA SER A 4 39.91 -1.30 -15.60
C SER A 4 41.17 -1.83 -14.91
N TYR A 5 41.13 -3.09 -14.46
CA TYR A 5 42.29 -3.76 -13.86
C TYR A 5 43.18 -4.43 -14.93
N SER A 6 44.49 -4.47 -14.64
CA SER A 6 45.46 -5.09 -15.54
C SER A 6 45.32 -6.62 -15.55
N SER A 7 45.65 -7.26 -16.67
CA SER A 7 45.59 -8.72 -16.84
C SER A 7 46.49 -9.51 -15.88
N VAL A 8 47.37 -8.84 -15.13
CA VAL A 8 48.32 -9.43 -14.17
C VAL A 8 47.68 -9.62 -12.79
N GLU A 9 46.85 -8.69 -12.32
CA GLU A 9 46.18 -8.78 -11.00
C GLU A 9 45.07 -9.83 -10.96
N LEU A 10 44.48 -10.15 -12.11
CA LEU A 10 43.52 -11.24 -12.21
C LEU A 10 44.22 -12.62 -12.17
N ARG A 11 45.49 -12.74 -12.59
CA ARG A 11 46.22 -14.03 -12.68
C ARG A 11 46.65 -14.62 -11.34
N SER A 12 46.74 -13.83 -10.28
CA SER A 12 47.18 -14.28 -8.95
C SER A 12 46.02 -14.70 -8.03
N GLN A 13 44.77 -14.63 -8.50
CA GLN A 13 43.62 -14.85 -7.65
C GLN A 13 43.42 -16.34 -7.29
N PRO A 14 43.06 -16.66 -6.03
CA PRO A 14 42.92 -18.05 -5.56
C PRO A 14 41.91 -18.87 -6.37
N TRP A 15 40.81 -18.25 -6.79
CA TRP A 15 39.73 -18.90 -7.55
C TRP A 15 40.16 -19.37 -8.94
N ARG A 16 41.23 -18.83 -9.55
CA ARG A 16 41.75 -19.36 -10.83
C ARG A 16 42.48 -20.70 -10.71
N LYS A 17 42.95 -21.00 -9.51
CA LYS A 17 43.67 -22.25 -9.20
C LYS A 17 42.73 -23.29 -8.56
N ASP A 18 41.48 -22.92 -8.34
CA ASP A 18 40.45 -23.82 -7.86
C ASP A 18 40.07 -24.79 -8.99
N GLY A 19 40.06 -26.10 -8.70
CA GLY A 19 39.63 -27.12 -9.65
C GLY A 19 38.14 -27.02 -10.01
N LEU A 20 37.37 -26.25 -9.24
CA LEU A 20 35.97 -25.93 -9.51
C LEU A 20 35.79 -24.73 -10.44
N PHE A 21 36.86 -24.04 -10.85
CA PHE A 21 36.76 -22.92 -11.79
C PHE A 21 36.30 -23.40 -13.16
N ARG A 22 35.12 -22.93 -13.59
CA ARG A 22 34.49 -23.33 -14.86
C ARG A 22 34.86 -22.40 -16.02
N GLY A 23 34.86 -21.10 -15.78
CA GLY A 23 35.12 -20.08 -16.80
C GLY A 23 34.70 -18.68 -16.37
N TYR A 24 34.72 -17.75 -17.32
CA TYR A 24 34.23 -16.39 -17.11
C TYR A 24 32.78 -16.27 -17.58
N LEU A 25 31.99 -15.50 -16.84
CA LEU A 25 30.66 -15.09 -17.25
C LEU A 25 30.70 -13.61 -17.63
N ASP A 26 30.82 -13.31 -18.92
CA ASP A 26 30.96 -11.93 -19.41
C ASP A 26 29.59 -11.25 -19.64
N ASN A 27 28.55 -12.03 -19.88
CA ASN A 27 27.19 -11.55 -20.13
C ASN A 27 26.15 -12.46 -19.50
N VAL A 28 25.02 -11.86 -19.11
CA VAL A 28 23.82 -12.57 -18.71
C VAL A 28 22.72 -12.23 -19.70
N LYS A 29 22.17 -13.24 -20.37
CA LYS A 29 21.08 -13.09 -21.32
C LYS A 29 19.77 -12.97 -20.54
N VAL A 30 18.97 -11.94 -20.84
CA VAL A 30 17.62 -11.79 -20.28
C VAL A 30 16.63 -12.22 -21.35
N ASN A 31 15.91 -13.31 -21.10
CA ASN A 31 14.92 -13.87 -22.01
C ASN A 31 13.50 -13.64 -21.47
N LEU A 32 12.85 -12.58 -21.96
CA LEU A 32 11.46 -12.27 -21.68
C LEU A 32 10.57 -12.95 -22.74
N ILE A 33 9.68 -13.84 -22.33
CA ILE A 33 8.87 -14.66 -23.26
C ILE A 33 7.64 -13.89 -23.77
N ALA A 34 6.95 -13.12 -22.92
CA ALA A 34 5.79 -12.32 -23.34
C ALA A 34 6.16 -10.85 -23.64
N GLN A 35 5.20 -10.08 -24.15
CA GLN A 35 5.40 -8.65 -24.34
C GLN A 35 5.55 -7.94 -22.98
N CYS A 36 6.39 -6.90 -22.94
CA CYS A 36 6.54 -6.06 -21.76
C CYS A 36 5.20 -5.41 -21.39
N GLU A 37 4.73 -5.71 -20.18
CA GLU A 37 3.52 -5.12 -19.61
C GLU A 37 3.76 -3.67 -19.18
N GLU A 38 2.73 -2.83 -19.29
CA GLU A 38 2.87 -1.41 -18.95
C GLU A 38 2.81 -1.15 -17.45
N LEU A 39 1.84 -1.74 -16.75
CA LEU A 39 1.55 -1.47 -15.33
C LEU A 39 1.45 -2.78 -14.53
N PRO A 40 2.00 -2.81 -13.30
CA PRO A 40 1.86 -3.97 -12.44
C PRO A 40 0.40 -4.12 -12.00
N HIS A 41 -0.10 -5.35 -11.95
CA HIS A 41 -1.49 -5.66 -11.60
C HIS A 41 -1.57 -6.82 -10.61
N ARG A 42 -2.77 -7.10 -10.07
CA ARG A 42 -2.96 -8.04 -8.96
C ARG A 42 -2.51 -9.47 -9.25
N ASN A 43 -2.73 -9.92 -10.48
CA ASN A 43 -2.46 -11.29 -10.92
C ASN A 43 -1.25 -11.34 -11.86
N MET A 44 -0.30 -10.41 -11.70
CA MET A 44 0.87 -10.35 -12.56
C MET A 44 1.78 -11.55 -12.28
N ASP A 45 2.37 -12.11 -13.34
CA ASP A 45 3.29 -13.23 -13.20
C ASP A 45 4.66 -12.74 -12.75
N GLU A 46 5.14 -13.27 -11.63
CA GLU A 46 6.43 -12.95 -11.02
C GLU A 46 7.38 -14.16 -10.97
N GLN A 47 7.02 -15.27 -11.62
CA GLN A 47 7.86 -16.45 -11.73
C GLN A 47 9.08 -16.18 -12.61
N TYR A 48 10.24 -16.72 -12.24
CA TYR A 48 11.44 -16.64 -13.06
C TYR A 48 12.34 -17.87 -12.87
N GLU A 49 13.24 -18.06 -13.83
CA GLU A 49 14.30 -19.05 -13.77
C GLU A 49 15.66 -18.36 -14.00
N ILE A 50 16.67 -18.72 -13.20
CA ILE A 50 18.07 -18.32 -13.40
C ILE A 50 18.86 -19.60 -13.69
N LYS A 51 19.61 -19.60 -14.80
CA LYS A 51 20.53 -20.67 -15.18
C LYS A 51 21.93 -20.11 -15.33
N ILE A 52 22.89 -20.59 -14.54
CA ILE A 52 24.31 -20.23 -14.61
C ILE A 52 25.11 -21.53 -14.78
N ASP A 53 25.80 -21.68 -15.91
CA ASP A 53 26.57 -22.88 -16.26
C ASP A 53 25.76 -24.16 -16.06
N SER A 54 24.56 -24.19 -16.63
CA SER A 54 23.66 -25.34 -16.55
C SER A 54 24.03 -26.41 -17.58
N PRO A 55 23.68 -27.69 -17.37
CA PRO A 55 24.05 -28.76 -18.30
C PRO A 55 23.59 -28.55 -19.75
N ASP A 56 22.48 -27.85 -19.95
CA ASP A 56 21.90 -27.49 -21.24
C ASP A 56 22.52 -26.22 -21.86
N ALA A 57 23.13 -25.36 -21.05
CA ALA A 57 23.83 -24.14 -21.50
C ALA A 57 25.15 -23.93 -20.72
N PRO A 58 26.19 -24.76 -20.97
CA PRO A 58 27.45 -24.68 -20.23
C PRO A 58 28.14 -23.32 -20.43
N LEU A 59 28.69 -22.76 -19.35
CA LEU A 59 29.35 -21.45 -19.30
C LEU A 59 28.47 -20.25 -19.71
N GLU A 60 27.16 -20.42 -19.85
CA GLU A 60 26.24 -19.32 -20.11
C GLU A 60 25.46 -18.92 -18.85
N GLY A 61 25.04 -17.65 -18.79
CA GLY A 61 24.14 -17.13 -17.77
C GLY A 61 22.87 -16.62 -18.42
N THR A 62 21.71 -17.12 -18.00
CA THR A 62 20.41 -16.70 -18.52
C THR A 62 19.40 -16.48 -17.40
N ILE A 63 18.63 -15.39 -17.47
CA ILE A 63 17.45 -15.14 -16.65
C ILE A 63 16.23 -15.22 -17.58
N ILE A 64 15.28 -16.08 -17.25
CA ILE A 64 14.11 -16.39 -18.07
C ILE A 64 12.86 -16.08 -17.27
N SER A 65 11.89 -15.41 -17.88
CA SER A 65 10.55 -15.27 -17.30
C SER A 65 9.50 -15.06 -18.38
N HIS A 66 8.27 -15.46 -18.08
CA HIS A 66 7.13 -15.13 -18.92
C HIS A 66 6.80 -13.64 -18.91
N SER A 67 7.06 -12.95 -17.81
CA SER A 67 6.64 -11.56 -17.59
C SER A 67 7.82 -10.67 -17.20
N VAL A 68 7.70 -9.37 -17.50
CA VAL A 68 8.70 -8.38 -17.11
C VAL A 68 8.86 -8.31 -15.59
N TRP A 69 7.80 -8.58 -14.83
CA TRP A 69 7.83 -8.54 -13.38
C TRP A 69 8.68 -9.67 -12.80
N GLY A 70 8.61 -10.87 -13.39
CA GLY A 70 9.48 -11.99 -13.02
C GLY A 70 10.95 -11.72 -13.37
N ILE A 71 11.23 -11.08 -14.52
CA ILE A 71 12.59 -10.63 -14.84
C ILE A 71 13.16 -9.70 -13.75
N LEU A 72 12.37 -8.72 -13.26
CA LEU A 72 12.82 -7.84 -12.18
C LEU A 72 13.15 -8.63 -10.89
N ARG A 73 12.36 -9.66 -10.55
CA ARG A 73 12.67 -10.52 -9.39
C ARG A 73 13.92 -11.37 -9.61
N GLY A 74 14.12 -11.86 -10.82
CA GLY A 74 15.30 -12.62 -11.21
C GLY A 74 16.58 -11.79 -11.20
N LEU A 75 16.52 -10.53 -11.64
CA LEU A 75 17.65 -9.60 -11.55
C LEU A 75 18.07 -9.35 -10.10
N GLU A 76 17.11 -9.20 -9.19
CA GLU A 76 17.39 -9.05 -7.76
C GLU A 76 18.03 -10.31 -7.17
N SER A 77 17.51 -11.49 -7.48
CA SER A 77 18.11 -12.73 -7.02
C SER A 77 19.51 -12.96 -7.62
N PHE A 78 19.72 -12.59 -8.88
CA PHE A 78 21.03 -12.64 -9.51
C PHE A 78 22.04 -11.74 -8.80
N SER A 79 21.64 -10.54 -8.37
CA SER A 79 22.50 -9.62 -7.61
C SER A 79 23.03 -10.27 -6.31
N HIS A 80 22.17 -11.03 -5.62
CA HIS A 80 22.52 -11.76 -4.39
C HIS A 80 23.43 -12.98 -4.61
N LEU A 81 23.57 -13.47 -5.85
CA LEU A 81 24.49 -14.57 -6.16
C LEU A 81 25.94 -14.11 -6.34
N LEU A 82 26.16 -12.82 -6.57
CA LEU A 82 27.48 -12.26 -6.80
C LEU A 82 28.22 -12.09 -5.46
N LEU A 83 29.29 -12.86 -5.27
CA LEU A 83 30.13 -12.78 -4.09
C LEU A 83 31.40 -11.98 -4.40
N PRO A 84 31.75 -10.95 -3.61
CA PRO A 84 33.00 -10.23 -3.80
C PRO A 84 34.19 -11.13 -3.47
N SER A 85 35.18 -11.18 -4.37
CA SER A 85 36.43 -11.92 -4.20
C SER A 85 37.62 -11.09 -4.71
N GLY A 86 38.20 -10.30 -3.80
CA GLY A 86 39.28 -9.37 -4.15
C GLY A 86 38.79 -8.30 -5.12
N SER A 87 39.36 -8.28 -6.33
CA SER A 87 39.00 -7.35 -7.40
C SER A 87 37.94 -7.88 -8.38
N ALA A 88 37.39 -9.06 -8.14
CA ALA A 88 36.40 -9.70 -9.01
C ALA A 88 35.14 -10.11 -8.22
N TYR A 89 34.06 -10.36 -8.95
CA TYR A 89 32.90 -11.07 -8.42
C TYR A 89 32.95 -12.53 -8.86
N VAL A 90 32.63 -13.43 -7.95
CA VAL A 90 32.51 -14.87 -8.23
C VAL A 90 31.08 -15.30 -7.98
N LEU A 91 30.62 -16.29 -8.72
CA LEU A 91 29.32 -16.93 -8.54
C LEU A 91 29.45 -18.42 -8.82
N ASN A 92 28.61 -19.22 -8.18
CA ASN A 92 28.58 -20.66 -8.38
C ASN A 92 27.69 -21.02 -9.58
N SER A 93 28.01 -22.11 -10.28
CA SER A 93 27.08 -22.75 -11.21
C SER A 93 25.80 -23.10 -10.45
N THR A 94 24.66 -22.60 -10.93
CA THR A 94 23.39 -22.69 -10.21
C THR A 94 22.20 -22.68 -11.15
N GLN A 95 21.12 -23.34 -10.72
CA GLN A 95 19.82 -23.28 -11.36
C GLN A 95 18.78 -22.96 -10.30
N ILE A 96 18.04 -21.88 -10.51
CA ILE A 96 17.01 -21.39 -9.58
C ILE A 96 15.71 -21.30 -10.37
N MET A 97 14.65 -21.91 -9.84
CA MET A 97 13.27 -21.65 -10.23
C MET A 97 12.55 -21.09 -9.01
N ASP A 98 11.99 -19.90 -9.13
CA ASP A 98 11.40 -19.19 -7.99
C ASP A 98 10.12 -18.45 -8.41
N PHE A 99 9.19 -18.36 -7.46
CA PHE A 99 7.90 -17.70 -7.62
C PHE A 99 7.35 -17.31 -6.23
N PRO A 100 6.57 -16.22 -6.13
CA PRO A 100 6.01 -15.82 -4.86
C PRO A 100 4.87 -16.75 -4.42
N ARG A 101 4.88 -17.15 -3.15
CA ARG A 101 3.75 -17.86 -2.53
C ARG A 101 2.46 -17.04 -2.52
N PHE A 102 2.58 -15.72 -2.33
CA PHE A 102 1.46 -14.79 -2.24
C PHE A 102 1.65 -13.62 -3.21
N SER A 103 0.60 -13.28 -3.97
CA SER A 103 0.63 -12.22 -4.99
C SER A 103 0.54 -10.79 -4.44
N PHE A 104 0.16 -10.64 -3.17
CA PHE A 104 0.15 -9.34 -2.48
C PHE A 104 1.18 -9.37 -1.35
N ARG A 105 2.22 -8.54 -1.48
CA ARG A 105 3.30 -8.38 -0.51
C ARG A 105 3.53 -6.90 -0.32
N GLY A 106 2.93 -6.35 0.72
CA GLY A 106 2.73 -4.94 0.93
C GLY A 106 3.61 -4.31 2.00
N LEU A 107 3.92 -3.04 1.83
CA LEU A 107 4.45 -2.15 2.88
C LEU A 107 3.54 -0.93 2.97
N MET A 108 3.02 -0.66 4.16
CA MET A 108 2.27 0.56 4.44
C MET A 108 3.18 1.64 4.99
N LEU A 109 3.16 2.84 4.40
CA LEU A 109 3.78 4.03 4.97
C LEU A 109 2.75 5.11 5.24
N ASP A 110 2.78 5.61 6.46
CA ASP A 110 1.96 6.71 6.95
C ASP A 110 2.67 8.05 6.76
N THR A 111 2.17 8.83 5.79
CA THR A 111 2.68 10.18 5.50
C THR A 111 1.81 11.29 6.09
N ALA A 112 0.76 10.92 6.81
CA ALA A 112 -0.19 11.85 7.38
C ALA A 112 0.14 12.21 8.82
N ARG A 113 0.56 11.25 9.63
CA ARG A 113 1.00 11.49 11.02
C ARG A 113 2.34 12.22 11.05
N HIS A 114 3.19 11.96 10.07
CA HIS A 114 4.44 12.67 9.81
C HIS A 114 4.68 12.71 8.30
N PHE A 115 4.99 13.89 7.77
CA PHE A 115 5.29 14.01 6.34
C PHE A 115 6.63 13.32 6.00
N LEU A 116 6.64 12.51 4.94
CA LEU A 116 7.85 11.91 4.40
C LEU A 116 8.20 12.55 3.05
N PRO A 117 9.42 13.10 2.86
CA PRO A 117 9.84 13.61 1.56
C PRO A 117 9.78 12.52 0.46
N VAL A 118 9.54 12.91 -0.79
CA VAL A 118 9.49 11.99 -1.95
C VAL A 118 10.76 11.14 -2.06
N SER A 119 11.93 11.70 -1.75
CA SER A 119 13.19 10.96 -1.72
C SER A 119 13.15 9.77 -0.75
N LYS A 120 12.51 9.92 0.43
CA LYS A 120 12.35 8.84 1.41
C LYS A 120 11.33 7.80 0.98
N LEU A 121 10.29 8.19 0.25
CA LEU A 121 9.37 7.24 -0.37
C LEU A 121 10.10 6.39 -1.42
N LYS A 122 10.95 7.01 -2.25
CA LYS A 122 11.76 6.32 -3.26
C LYS A 122 12.78 5.37 -2.65
N GLU A 123 13.49 5.78 -1.59
CA GLU A 123 14.38 4.90 -0.83
C GLU A 123 13.63 3.65 -0.30
N ASN A 124 12.40 3.82 0.20
CA ASN A 124 11.58 2.68 0.62
C ASN A 124 11.17 1.79 -0.56
N LEU A 125 10.84 2.36 -1.72
CA LEU A 125 10.53 1.59 -2.93
C LEU A 125 11.74 0.77 -3.43
N ASP A 126 12.97 1.28 -3.28
CA ASP A 126 14.19 0.51 -3.53
C ASP A 126 14.30 -0.68 -2.56
N LEU A 127 14.12 -0.45 -1.27
CA LEU A 127 14.15 -1.51 -0.24
C LEU A 127 13.04 -2.54 -0.48
N MET A 128 11.86 -2.11 -0.89
CA MET A 128 10.76 -3.00 -1.27
C MET A 128 11.16 -3.88 -2.46
N ALA A 129 11.81 -3.33 -3.48
CA ALA A 129 12.27 -4.09 -4.64
C ALA A 129 13.31 -5.15 -4.24
N MET A 130 14.27 -4.78 -3.39
CA MET A 130 15.30 -5.70 -2.86
C MET A 130 14.68 -6.88 -2.08
N ASN A 131 13.59 -6.60 -1.35
CA ASN A 131 12.84 -7.60 -0.58
C ASN A 131 11.69 -8.25 -1.39
N LYS A 132 11.61 -8.00 -2.70
CA LYS A 132 10.56 -8.51 -3.61
C LYS A 132 9.12 -8.18 -3.15
N LEU A 133 8.92 -7.10 -2.40
CA LEU A 133 7.60 -6.55 -2.10
C LEU A 133 7.03 -5.87 -3.35
N ASN A 134 5.71 -5.94 -3.54
CA ASN A 134 5.06 -5.52 -4.79
C ASN A 134 3.83 -4.62 -4.59
N VAL A 135 3.50 -4.24 -3.36
CA VAL A 135 2.45 -3.26 -3.07
C VAL A 135 2.94 -2.19 -2.10
N PHE A 136 2.93 -0.95 -2.53
CA PHE A 136 3.15 0.20 -1.68
C PHE A 136 1.79 0.73 -1.22
N HIS A 137 1.39 0.41 0.01
CA HIS A 137 0.18 0.92 0.64
C HIS A 137 0.47 2.32 1.19
N TRP A 138 0.15 3.34 0.40
CA TRP A 138 0.46 4.71 0.78
C TRP A 138 -0.70 5.26 1.59
N HIS A 139 -0.50 5.45 2.89
CA HIS A 139 -1.46 6.11 3.77
C HIS A 139 -1.25 7.62 3.71
N LEU A 140 -1.88 8.26 2.72
CA LEU A 140 -1.61 9.64 2.35
C LEU A 140 -2.18 10.66 3.34
N VAL A 141 -3.34 10.36 3.93
CA VAL A 141 -4.16 11.35 4.65
C VAL A 141 -4.76 10.72 5.91
N ASP A 142 -4.58 11.40 7.04
CA ASP A 142 -5.06 11.05 8.39
C ASP A 142 -5.32 12.32 9.24
N ASP A 143 -5.89 12.19 10.43
CA ASP A 143 -6.45 13.30 11.23
C ASP A 143 -5.48 14.47 11.40
N GLN A 144 -4.18 14.17 11.49
CA GLN A 144 -3.12 15.13 11.76
C GLN A 144 -2.73 15.96 10.52
N SER A 145 -2.88 15.43 9.30
CA SER A 145 -2.58 16.20 8.08
C SER A 145 -3.20 15.70 6.78
N PHE A 146 -3.39 16.64 5.86
CA PHE A 146 -3.81 16.44 4.46
C PHE A 146 -2.70 16.92 3.51
N PRO A 147 -1.64 16.14 3.27
CA PRO A 147 -0.53 16.55 2.41
C PRO A 147 -0.84 16.42 0.91
N TYR A 148 -1.88 15.68 0.50
CA TYR A 148 -2.19 15.48 -0.91
C TYR A 148 -2.81 16.72 -1.59
N GLU A 149 -2.23 17.18 -2.70
CA GLU A 149 -2.83 18.26 -3.50
C GLU A 149 -3.91 17.74 -4.45
N SER A 150 -5.18 17.95 -4.08
CA SER A 150 -6.31 17.63 -4.95
C SER A 150 -6.59 18.76 -5.94
N ALA A 151 -6.53 18.46 -7.23
CA ALA A 151 -6.90 19.42 -8.29
C ALA A 151 -8.38 19.87 -8.19
N ALA A 152 -9.27 18.98 -7.74
CA ALA A 152 -10.69 19.30 -7.56
C ALA A 152 -10.94 20.14 -6.30
N PHE A 153 -10.10 19.98 -5.27
CA PHE A 153 -10.24 20.65 -3.99
C PHE A 153 -8.89 21.19 -3.47
N PRO A 154 -8.34 22.25 -4.08
CA PRO A 154 -7.01 22.76 -3.72
C PRO A 154 -6.91 23.26 -2.27
N ASN A 155 -8.04 23.61 -1.66
CA ASN A 155 -8.06 24.09 -0.28
C ASN A 155 -7.78 22.99 0.75
N LEU A 156 -7.84 21.70 0.38
CA LEU A 156 -7.56 20.61 1.30
C LEU A 156 -6.09 20.64 1.75
N SER A 157 -5.15 20.60 0.81
CA SER A 157 -3.73 20.69 1.14
C SER A 157 -3.36 22.07 1.69
N LYS A 158 -3.91 23.16 1.13
CA LYS A 158 -3.60 24.53 1.58
C LYS A 158 -3.92 24.78 3.05
N LEU A 159 -4.98 24.16 3.58
CA LEU A 159 -5.40 24.36 4.95
C LEU A 159 -4.96 23.24 5.89
N GLY A 160 -4.65 22.04 5.38
CA GLY A 160 -4.46 20.85 6.21
C GLY A 160 -3.13 20.15 6.08
N SER A 161 -2.26 20.58 5.18
CA SER A 161 -0.86 20.18 5.29
C SER A 161 -0.22 20.85 6.52
N TYR A 162 0.85 20.25 7.05
CA TYR A 162 1.60 20.86 8.15
C TYR A 162 2.18 22.23 7.77
N SER A 163 2.57 22.40 6.51
CA SER A 163 2.90 23.69 5.91
C SER A 163 2.88 23.55 4.38
N SER A 164 3.04 24.66 3.67
CA SER A 164 3.17 24.67 2.20
C SER A 164 4.28 23.79 1.64
N ASN A 165 5.27 23.41 2.46
CA ASN A 165 6.39 22.56 2.06
C ASN A 165 6.15 21.07 2.37
N HIS A 166 5.05 20.73 3.05
CA HIS A 166 4.67 19.36 3.41
C HIS A 166 3.45 18.93 2.59
N VAL A 167 3.59 19.05 1.27
CA VAL A 167 2.55 18.77 0.28
C VAL A 167 3.10 17.84 -0.80
N TYR A 168 2.30 16.89 -1.25
CA TYR A 168 2.53 16.09 -2.44
C TYR A 168 1.75 16.69 -3.60
N SER A 169 2.45 17.27 -4.56
CA SER A 169 1.88 17.77 -5.81
C SER A 169 1.42 16.62 -6.72
N ALA A 170 0.68 16.94 -7.78
CA ALA A 170 0.34 15.96 -8.81
C ALA A 170 1.58 15.37 -9.49
N GLU A 171 2.65 16.16 -9.63
CA GLU A 171 3.93 15.72 -10.20
C GLU A 171 4.65 14.75 -9.26
N ASP A 172 4.68 15.05 -7.95
CA ASP A 172 5.26 14.15 -6.95
C ASP A 172 4.57 12.79 -6.93
N VAL A 173 3.23 12.78 -6.97
CA VAL A 173 2.46 11.53 -7.00
C VAL A 173 2.74 10.74 -8.28
N ALA A 174 2.78 11.41 -9.44
CA ALA A 174 3.09 10.76 -10.71
C ALA A 174 4.52 10.17 -10.73
N ASP A 175 5.48 10.91 -10.18
CA ASP A 175 6.87 10.49 -10.04
C ASP A 175 7.02 9.27 -9.12
N VAL A 176 6.35 9.27 -7.96
CA VAL A 176 6.33 8.08 -7.05
C VAL A 176 5.69 6.87 -7.73
N VAL A 177 4.59 7.05 -8.45
CA VAL A 177 3.90 5.97 -9.17
C VAL A 177 4.78 5.38 -10.27
N GLU A 178 5.45 6.22 -11.06
CA GLU A 178 6.37 5.76 -12.11
C GLU A 178 7.60 5.06 -11.51
N TYR A 179 8.15 5.62 -10.43
CA TYR A 179 9.30 5.04 -9.74
C TYR A 179 9.00 3.64 -9.18
N ALA A 180 7.79 3.45 -8.64
CA ALA A 180 7.26 2.17 -8.19
C ALA A 180 7.02 1.21 -9.38
N ARG A 181 6.44 1.70 -10.48
CA ARG A 181 6.17 0.92 -11.71
C ARG A 181 7.45 0.31 -12.29
N LEU A 182 8.53 1.08 -12.37
CA LEU A 182 9.85 0.60 -12.85
C LEU A 182 10.43 -0.54 -12.01
N ARG A 183 9.93 -0.74 -10.78
CA ARG A 183 10.31 -1.83 -9.86
C ARG A 183 9.25 -2.93 -9.75
N GLY A 184 8.17 -2.84 -10.54
CA GLY A 184 7.05 -3.77 -10.46
C GLY A 184 6.32 -3.68 -9.12
N ILE A 185 6.15 -2.47 -8.59
CA ILE A 185 5.43 -2.19 -7.33
C ILE A 185 4.14 -1.44 -7.67
N ARG A 186 3.02 -1.92 -7.15
CA ARG A 186 1.70 -1.26 -7.25
C ARG A 186 1.58 -0.21 -6.15
N VAL A 187 1.14 1.00 -6.49
CA VAL A 187 0.82 2.03 -5.49
C VAL A 187 -0.66 1.95 -5.14
N LEU A 188 -0.95 1.68 -3.87
CA LEU A 188 -2.28 1.55 -3.30
C LEU A 188 -2.53 2.75 -2.38
N PRO A 189 -3.15 3.84 -2.87
CA PRO A 189 -3.45 4.98 -2.03
C PRO A 189 -4.58 4.66 -1.06
N SER A 190 -4.40 5.05 0.19
CA SER A 190 -5.43 5.07 1.22
C SER A 190 -5.54 6.47 1.83
N SER A 191 -6.75 6.77 2.26
CA SER A 191 -7.08 7.98 3.02
C SER A 191 -8.11 7.57 4.07
N THR A 192 -7.95 8.00 5.32
CA THR A 192 -9.07 7.92 6.24
C THR A 192 -10.12 8.92 5.77
N LEU A 193 -11.34 8.43 5.54
CA LEU A 193 -12.44 9.24 5.01
C LEU A 193 -12.92 10.33 5.99
N GLN A 194 -12.29 10.41 7.16
CA GLN A 194 -12.63 11.27 8.28
C GLN A 194 -11.73 12.50 8.33
N VAL A 195 -10.70 12.63 7.50
CA VAL A 195 -9.85 13.81 7.65
C VAL A 195 -10.46 15.01 6.97
N THR A 196 -10.48 16.12 7.70
CA THR A 196 -10.29 17.42 7.08
C THR A 196 -9.29 18.28 7.85
N PRO A 197 -8.59 19.17 7.12
CA PRO A 197 -7.82 20.28 7.65
C PRO A 197 -8.58 21.07 8.71
N ASN A 198 -7.89 21.45 9.79
CA ASN A 198 -8.23 22.58 10.67
C ASN A 198 -9.75 22.76 10.93
N PRO A 199 -10.29 22.22 12.04
CA PRO A 199 -11.73 22.05 12.25
C PRO A 199 -12.60 23.31 12.06
N GLY A 200 -12.04 24.51 12.27
CA GLY A 200 -12.74 25.79 12.20
C GLY A 200 -13.22 26.21 10.80
N ASP A 201 -12.43 25.99 9.75
CA ASP A 201 -12.73 26.55 8.41
C ASP A 201 -13.67 25.66 7.58
N LEU A 202 -13.60 24.34 7.76
CA LEU A 202 -14.46 23.37 7.08
C LEU A 202 -15.70 22.98 7.90
N GLY A 203 -15.63 23.08 9.23
CA GLY A 203 -16.78 22.94 10.12
C GLY A 203 -17.89 23.97 9.87
N ASN A 204 -17.52 25.17 9.38
CA ASN A 204 -18.47 26.21 8.96
C ASN A 204 -19.18 25.90 7.63
N ARG A 205 -18.71 24.91 6.85
CA ARG A 205 -19.35 24.47 5.59
C ARG A 205 -20.20 23.21 5.75
N GLY A 206 -20.32 22.65 6.97
CA GLY A 206 -21.15 21.47 7.26
C GLY A 206 -20.54 20.13 6.85
N TRP A 207 -19.22 20.08 6.63
CA TRP A 207 -18.51 18.87 6.16
C TRP A 207 -18.07 17.96 7.32
N LEU A 208 -18.03 18.52 8.53
CA LEU A 208 -17.67 17.83 9.78
C LEU A 208 -18.86 17.74 10.72
N THR A 209 -18.89 16.66 11.52
CA THR A 209 -19.84 16.53 12.61
C THR A 209 -19.47 17.53 13.71
N LYS A 210 -20.41 18.44 14.00
CA LYS A 210 -20.32 19.35 15.16
C LYS A 210 -20.72 18.58 16.41
N CYS A 211 -19.94 18.73 17.48
CA CYS A 211 -20.29 18.20 18.80
C CYS A 211 -21.24 19.16 19.52
N TYR A 212 -22.08 18.59 20.38
CA TYR A 212 -23.03 19.36 21.18
C TYR A 212 -22.94 18.95 22.64
N THR A 213 -22.93 19.95 23.52
CA THR A 213 -23.17 19.77 24.96
C THR A 213 -24.49 20.45 25.30
N ASN A 214 -25.45 19.72 25.88
CA ASN A 214 -26.78 20.25 26.24
C ASN A 214 -27.51 21.00 25.11
N SER A 215 -27.47 20.46 23.88
CA SER A 215 -28.10 21.05 22.68
C SER A 215 -27.48 22.36 22.18
N THR A 216 -26.35 22.80 22.76
CA THR A 216 -25.53 23.89 22.22
C THR A 216 -24.25 23.34 21.58
N PRO A 217 -23.85 23.83 20.39
CA PRO A 217 -22.55 23.46 19.81
C PRO A 217 -21.43 23.88 20.76
N ASP A 218 -20.59 22.93 21.17
CA ASP A 218 -19.53 23.18 22.16
C ASP A 218 -18.24 23.77 21.56
N GLY A 219 -18.26 24.05 20.24
CA GLY A 219 -17.12 24.58 19.49
C GLY A 219 -16.13 23.49 19.06
N THR A 220 -16.30 22.25 19.52
CA THR A 220 -15.52 21.11 19.04
C THR A 220 -16.16 20.52 17.78
N VAL A 221 -15.30 20.22 16.82
CA VAL A 221 -15.64 19.72 15.49
C VAL A 221 -14.72 18.54 15.28
N ARG A 222 -15.31 17.39 15.01
CA ARG A 222 -14.58 16.13 14.90
C ARG A 222 -14.41 15.77 13.42
N PRO A 223 -13.35 15.01 13.09
CA PRO A 223 -13.04 14.63 11.72
C PRO A 223 -14.18 13.82 11.05
N ASP A 224 -15.04 13.16 11.82
CA ASP A 224 -16.08 12.33 11.24
C ASP A 224 -17.05 13.14 10.35
N ARG A 225 -17.23 12.68 9.11
CA ARG A 225 -18.18 13.28 8.16
C ARG A 225 -19.59 12.79 8.47
N PRO A 226 -20.58 13.68 8.60
CA PRO A 226 -21.94 13.27 8.87
C PRO A 226 -22.49 12.46 7.68
N PRO A 227 -23.03 11.25 7.92
CA PRO A 227 -23.66 10.42 6.87
C PRO A 227 -24.88 11.09 6.22
N THR A 228 -25.39 12.11 6.88
CA THR A 228 -26.62 12.86 6.58
C THR A 228 -26.41 13.96 5.53
N ASN A 229 -25.16 14.28 5.16
CA ASN A 229 -24.88 15.34 4.19
C ASN A 229 -24.48 14.77 2.81
N ASP A 230 -25.40 14.87 1.84
CA ASP A 230 -25.20 14.43 0.46
C ASP A 230 -24.00 15.09 -0.25
N ALA A 231 -23.58 16.29 0.20
CA ALA A 231 -22.39 16.95 -0.33
C ALA A 231 -21.09 16.18 -0.03
N ASN A 232 -21.04 15.42 1.07
CA ASN A 232 -19.88 14.60 1.45
C ASN A 232 -19.62 13.49 0.43
N TYR A 233 -20.68 12.88 -0.09
CA TYR A 233 -20.59 11.83 -1.10
C TYR A 233 -20.15 12.36 -2.47
N LYS A 234 -20.60 13.58 -2.82
CA LYS A 234 -20.11 14.29 -4.03
C LYS A 234 -18.63 14.63 -3.92
N PHE A 235 -18.17 15.03 -2.73
CA PHE A 235 -16.76 15.24 -2.45
C PHE A 235 -15.94 13.96 -2.60
N CYS A 236 -16.34 12.84 -1.98
CA CYS A 236 -15.63 11.56 -2.08
C CYS A 236 -15.48 11.09 -3.54
N ARG A 237 -16.49 11.33 -4.38
CA ARG A 237 -16.43 11.06 -5.83
C ARG A 237 -15.41 11.92 -6.56
N ALA A 238 -15.24 13.18 -6.16
CA ALA A 238 -14.39 14.16 -6.83
C ALA A 238 -12.95 14.25 -6.29
N SER A 239 -12.74 13.94 -5.00
CA SER A 239 -11.41 13.93 -4.33
C SER A 239 -10.61 12.66 -4.63
N SER A 240 -11.32 11.63 -5.09
CA SER A 240 -10.79 10.37 -5.59
C SER A 240 -9.70 10.60 -6.67
N PRO A 241 -8.44 10.19 -6.44
CA PRO A 241 -7.38 10.31 -7.43
C PRO A 241 -7.82 9.64 -8.74
N ARG A 242 -7.80 10.37 -9.86
CA ARG A 242 -8.09 9.82 -11.20
C ARG A 242 -6.98 8.90 -11.72
N SER A 243 -6.01 8.55 -10.88
CA SER A 243 -4.89 7.69 -11.27
C SER A 243 -5.42 6.35 -11.79
N ARG A 244 -4.90 5.94 -12.95
CA ARG A 244 -5.22 4.66 -13.59
C ARG A 244 -4.56 3.47 -12.88
N THR A 245 -3.72 3.71 -11.88
CA THR A 245 -2.91 2.69 -11.24
C THR A 245 -3.55 2.16 -9.95
N ALA A 246 -3.91 0.88 -9.99
CA ALA A 246 -4.24 -0.03 -8.90
C ALA A 246 -5.48 0.31 -8.03
N SER A 247 -5.93 -0.73 -7.33
CA SER A 247 -7.10 -0.77 -6.43
C SER A 247 -7.08 0.36 -5.40
N ARG A 248 -8.23 0.66 -4.81
CA ARG A 248 -8.36 1.72 -3.80
C ARG A 248 -8.57 1.13 -2.42
N THR A 249 -7.86 1.64 -1.42
CA THR A 249 -8.16 1.31 -0.03
C THR A 249 -9.13 2.33 0.53
N ILE A 250 -10.23 1.84 1.10
CA ILE A 250 -11.21 2.62 1.84
C ILE A 250 -10.96 2.35 3.33
N MET A 251 -10.44 3.37 4.02
CA MET A 251 -10.25 3.32 5.48
C MET A 251 -11.37 4.02 6.23
N PHE A 252 -11.94 3.30 7.19
CA PHE A 252 -12.98 3.81 8.08
C PHE A 252 -12.63 3.47 9.53
N ILE A 253 -12.69 4.46 10.43
CA ILE A 253 -12.37 4.32 11.85
C ILE A 253 -13.52 4.90 12.67
N TRP A 254 -14.34 4.11 13.35
CA TRP A 254 -15.45 4.64 14.17
C TRP A 254 -14.99 5.68 15.21
N ALA A 255 -15.77 6.76 15.41
CA ALA A 255 -15.58 7.75 16.48
C ALA A 255 -16.84 7.89 17.35
N ALA A 256 -16.69 7.71 18.66
CA ALA A 256 -17.77 7.67 19.67
C ALA A 256 -18.57 8.97 19.84
N THR A 257 -18.18 10.08 19.20
CA THR A 257 -18.80 11.41 19.41
C THR A 257 -20.07 11.68 18.60
N ARG A 258 -20.44 10.77 17.68
CA ARG A 258 -21.65 10.84 16.85
C ARG A 258 -22.96 10.85 17.63
N GLU A 259 -22.92 10.36 18.87
CA GLU A 259 -24.09 10.27 19.76
C GLU A 259 -24.61 11.65 20.21
N SER A 260 -23.74 12.66 20.20
CA SER A 260 -24.07 14.01 20.65
C SER A 260 -24.80 14.88 19.62
N ASN A 261 -24.76 14.53 18.33
CA ASN A 261 -25.23 15.41 17.26
C ASN A 261 -26.75 15.27 16.99
N PRO A 262 -27.55 16.35 17.13
CA PRO A 262 -29.01 16.28 16.94
C PRO A 262 -29.45 15.83 15.55
N ALA A 263 -28.70 16.18 14.49
CA ALA A 263 -29.03 15.79 13.12
C ALA A 263 -28.76 14.29 12.89
N ILE A 264 -27.75 13.72 13.54
CA ILE A 264 -27.51 12.27 13.52
C ILE A 264 -28.62 11.55 14.29
N THR A 265 -28.99 12.06 15.47
CA THR A 265 -30.09 11.49 16.27
C THR A 265 -31.42 11.51 15.50
N GLN A 266 -31.71 12.60 14.80
CA GLN A 266 -32.88 12.70 13.93
C GLN A 266 -32.81 11.72 12.76
N PHE A 267 -31.69 11.65 12.05
CA PHE A 267 -31.52 10.70 10.94
C PHE A 267 -31.68 9.24 11.39
N MET A 268 -31.11 8.90 12.56
CA MET A 268 -31.26 7.57 13.14
C MET A 268 -32.72 7.26 13.51
N ALA A 269 -33.47 8.24 14.02
CA ALA A 269 -34.90 8.09 14.28
C ALA A 269 -35.70 7.90 12.97
N GLU A 270 -35.41 8.67 11.93
CA GLU A 270 -36.04 8.55 10.61
C GLU A 270 -35.78 7.19 9.94
N HIS A 271 -34.62 6.58 10.22
CA HIS A 271 -34.22 5.29 9.66
C HIS A 271 -34.49 4.10 10.60
N ASN A 272 -35.16 4.32 11.75
CA ASN A 272 -35.45 3.30 12.77
C ASN A 272 -34.20 2.56 13.31
N ILE A 273 -33.08 3.27 13.43
CA ILE A 273 -31.78 2.74 13.92
C ILE A 273 -31.30 3.44 15.19
N THR A 274 -32.20 4.06 15.95
CA THR A 274 -31.87 4.80 17.17
C THR A 274 -31.06 3.94 18.15
N GLY A 275 -29.86 4.40 18.51
CA GLY A 275 -28.95 3.70 19.42
C GLY A 275 -28.16 2.54 18.78
N ASN A 276 -28.43 2.19 17.52
CA ASN A 276 -27.64 1.18 16.78
C ASN A 276 -26.70 1.87 15.78
N TYR A 277 -25.52 2.21 16.28
CA TYR A 277 -24.51 2.94 15.54
C TYR A 277 -23.75 2.09 14.50
N SER A 278 -23.64 0.78 14.70
CA SER A 278 -23.10 -0.13 13.68
C SER A 278 -23.96 -0.08 12.41
N LYS A 279 -25.30 0.02 12.56
CA LYS A 279 -26.20 0.15 11.40
C LYS A 279 -26.09 1.51 10.71
N LEU A 280 -25.79 2.59 11.47
CA LEU A 280 -25.49 3.90 10.89
C LEU A 280 -24.20 3.85 10.05
N GLU A 281 -23.18 3.15 10.54
CA GLU A 281 -21.93 2.94 9.83
C GLU A 281 -22.13 2.11 8.55
N GLU A 282 -22.93 1.04 8.63
CA GLU A 282 -23.31 0.23 7.47
C GLU A 282 -23.93 1.07 6.36
N ILE A 283 -24.90 1.93 6.68
CA ILE A 283 -25.55 2.80 5.69
C ILE A 283 -24.54 3.74 5.04
N TYR A 284 -23.64 4.31 5.84
CA TYR A 284 -22.61 5.22 5.34
C TYR A 284 -21.62 4.52 4.39
N ILE A 285 -21.11 3.37 4.82
CA ILE A 285 -20.11 2.61 4.04
C ILE A 285 -20.75 2.07 2.77
N THR A 286 -21.97 1.52 2.83
CA THR A 286 -22.69 1.02 1.65
C THR A 286 -22.81 2.10 0.58
N LYS A 287 -23.24 3.32 0.95
CA LYS A 287 -23.31 4.46 0.03
C LYS A 287 -21.95 4.82 -0.58
N LEU A 288 -20.86 4.69 0.17
CA LEU A 288 -19.52 4.94 -0.34
C LEU A 288 -19.04 3.85 -1.28
N LEU A 289 -19.28 2.59 -0.94
CA LEU A 289 -18.98 1.45 -1.80
C LEU A 289 -19.73 1.56 -3.13
N ASP A 290 -21.00 1.98 -3.11
CA ASP A 290 -21.76 2.27 -4.33
C ASP A 290 -21.11 3.36 -5.18
N ILE A 291 -20.58 4.42 -4.58
CA ILE A 291 -19.89 5.48 -5.31
C ILE A 291 -18.63 4.94 -5.98
N VAL A 292 -17.83 4.16 -5.24
CA VAL A 292 -16.56 3.61 -5.73
C VAL A 292 -16.80 2.54 -6.79
N ALA A 293 -17.79 1.67 -6.60
CA ALA A 293 -18.18 0.63 -7.57
C ALA A 293 -18.67 1.22 -8.90
N ASN A 294 -19.32 2.39 -8.86
CA ASN A 294 -19.78 3.10 -10.05
C ASN A 294 -18.70 3.97 -10.72
N LEU A 295 -17.46 3.95 -10.25
CA LEU A 295 -16.37 4.64 -10.94
C LEU A 295 -15.93 3.90 -12.20
N PRO A 296 -15.48 4.62 -13.24
CA PRO A 296 -15.09 4.02 -14.51
C PRO A 296 -13.95 3.00 -14.40
N THR A 297 -13.13 3.11 -13.35
CA THR A 297 -11.90 2.34 -13.23
C THR A 297 -12.11 0.92 -12.70
N LYS A 298 -13.26 0.55 -12.12
CA LYS A 298 -13.59 -0.82 -11.65
C LYS A 298 -12.44 -1.60 -10.97
N ASN A 299 -11.54 -0.93 -10.25
CA ASN A 299 -10.27 -1.52 -9.79
C ASN A 299 -10.39 -2.36 -8.49
N GLY A 300 -11.61 -2.71 -8.06
CA GLY A 300 -11.87 -3.29 -6.74
C GLY A 300 -11.50 -2.34 -5.60
N TYR A 301 -11.82 -2.73 -4.37
CA TYR A 301 -11.46 -1.96 -3.18
C TYR A 301 -11.02 -2.86 -2.03
N LEU A 302 -10.16 -2.31 -1.18
CA LEU A 302 -9.70 -2.90 0.07
C LEU A 302 -10.41 -2.18 1.22
N VAL A 303 -10.96 -2.95 2.15
CA VAL A 303 -11.56 -2.43 3.38
C VAL A 303 -10.85 -3.00 4.59
N TRP A 304 -10.85 -2.26 5.70
CA TRP A 304 -10.40 -2.80 6.98
C TRP A 304 -11.46 -3.72 7.58
N GLN A 305 -11.03 -4.61 8.47
CA GLN A 305 -11.90 -5.61 9.07
C GLN A 305 -13.17 -5.04 9.71
N GLU A 306 -13.13 -3.82 10.27
CA GLU A 306 -14.29 -3.17 10.89
C GLU A 306 -15.51 -3.13 9.98
N VAL A 307 -15.30 -2.97 8.67
CA VAL A 307 -16.39 -2.95 7.70
C VAL A 307 -17.12 -4.30 7.67
N PHE A 308 -16.37 -5.39 7.77
CA PHE A 308 -16.95 -6.72 7.85
C PHE A 308 -17.53 -7.01 9.25
N ASP A 309 -16.79 -6.68 10.31
CA ASP A 309 -17.21 -6.86 11.71
C ASP A 309 -18.55 -6.16 11.99
N ASN A 310 -18.79 -5.00 11.36
CA ASN A 310 -20.01 -4.21 11.50
C ASN A 310 -21.19 -4.69 10.64
N GLY A 311 -21.05 -5.82 9.95
CA GLY A 311 -22.11 -6.45 9.17
C GLY A 311 -22.41 -5.78 7.83
N VAL A 312 -21.46 -5.01 7.27
CA VAL A 312 -21.64 -4.36 5.97
C VAL A 312 -21.53 -5.37 4.83
N GLU A 313 -22.54 -5.44 3.98
CA GLU A 313 -22.48 -6.24 2.77
C GLU A 313 -21.50 -5.61 1.77
N VAL A 314 -20.32 -6.22 1.64
CA VAL A 314 -19.31 -5.84 0.65
C VAL A 314 -19.33 -6.78 -0.55
N ALA A 315 -18.96 -6.26 -1.72
CA ALA A 315 -18.88 -7.04 -2.95
C ALA A 315 -17.92 -8.23 -2.79
N LYS A 316 -18.15 -9.33 -3.52
CA LYS A 316 -17.37 -10.57 -3.35
C LYS A 316 -15.89 -10.41 -3.71
N ASP A 317 -15.56 -9.49 -4.61
CA ASP A 317 -14.20 -9.15 -5.03
C ASP A 317 -13.50 -8.15 -4.09
N THR A 318 -14.16 -7.76 -2.99
CA THR A 318 -13.58 -6.90 -1.94
C THR A 318 -12.52 -7.67 -1.18
N VAL A 319 -11.37 -7.00 -0.97
CA VAL A 319 -10.30 -7.51 -0.11
C VAL A 319 -10.50 -6.96 1.30
N VAL A 320 -10.53 -7.83 2.31
CA VAL A 320 -10.66 -7.44 3.71
C VAL A 320 -9.29 -7.50 4.40
N HIS A 321 -8.92 -6.42 5.09
CA HIS A 321 -7.64 -6.29 5.77
C HIS A 321 -7.83 -6.45 7.29
N VAL A 322 -7.38 -7.59 7.80
CA VAL A 322 -7.37 -7.98 9.21
C VAL A 322 -6.11 -7.47 9.90
N TRP A 323 -6.30 -6.56 10.86
CA TRP A 323 -5.22 -5.81 11.49
C TRP A 323 -5.31 -5.77 13.03
N LYS A 324 -6.48 -6.04 13.61
CA LYS A 324 -6.66 -6.05 15.07
C LYS A 324 -5.84 -7.20 15.65
N SER A 325 -4.86 -6.84 16.48
CA SER A 325 -4.08 -7.79 17.27
C SER A 325 -4.95 -8.31 18.41
N SER A 326 -5.80 -9.28 18.06
CA SER A 326 -6.66 -10.05 18.95
C SER A 326 -6.15 -11.49 18.96
N PRO A 327 -6.22 -12.24 20.08
CA PRO A 327 -5.91 -13.68 20.06
C PRO A 327 -6.75 -14.47 19.05
N LEU A 328 -7.85 -13.89 18.56
CA LEU A 328 -8.77 -14.47 17.58
C LEU A 328 -8.51 -14.02 16.13
N TRP A 329 -7.43 -13.31 15.81
CA TRP A 329 -7.18 -12.83 14.45
C TRP A 329 -7.16 -13.95 13.39
N LYS A 330 -6.76 -15.17 13.77
CA LYS A 330 -6.80 -16.35 12.90
C LYS A 330 -8.22 -16.81 12.59
N GLN A 331 -9.09 -16.77 13.61
CA GLN A 331 -10.50 -17.11 13.46
C GLN A 331 -11.19 -16.12 12.53
N GLU A 332 -10.87 -14.83 12.65
CA GLU A 332 -11.38 -13.79 11.75
C GLU A 332 -11.03 -14.07 10.28
N ILE A 333 -9.78 -14.45 10.03
CA ILE A 333 -9.33 -14.84 8.68
C ILE A 333 -10.10 -16.07 8.20
N ASP A 334 -10.26 -17.10 9.03
CA ASP A 334 -11.02 -18.30 8.67
C ASP A 334 -12.47 -17.95 8.32
N GLU A 335 -13.14 -17.12 9.13
CA GLU A 335 -14.52 -16.68 8.90
C GLU A 335 -14.67 -15.90 7.58
N LEU A 336 -13.73 -14.99 7.29
CA LEU A 336 -13.69 -14.25 6.02
C LEU A 336 -13.46 -15.17 4.81
N LEU A 337 -12.56 -16.14 4.94
CA LEU A 337 -12.30 -17.13 3.88
C LEU A 337 -13.52 -18.04 3.66
N TYR A 338 -14.20 -18.48 4.74
CA TYR A 338 -15.46 -19.23 4.63
C TYR A 338 -16.59 -18.41 4.00
N ALA A 339 -16.60 -17.09 4.24
CA ALA A 339 -17.50 -16.17 3.56
C ALA A 339 -17.11 -15.93 2.08
N GLY A 340 -16.01 -16.51 1.60
CA GLY A 340 -15.52 -16.38 0.22
C GLY A 340 -14.97 -15.00 -0.09
N ARG A 341 -14.31 -14.35 0.89
CA ARG A 341 -13.63 -13.06 0.71
C ARG A 341 -12.12 -13.26 0.59
N ASP A 342 -11.47 -12.37 -0.16
CA ASP A 342 -10.02 -12.28 -0.19
C ASP A 342 -9.51 -11.55 1.06
N VAL A 343 -8.44 -12.04 1.68
CA VAL A 343 -7.98 -11.53 2.99
C VAL A 343 -6.52 -11.08 2.96
N LEU A 344 -6.24 -9.97 3.65
CA LEU A 344 -4.89 -9.50 3.97
C LEU A 344 -4.70 -9.51 5.48
N GLY A 345 -3.59 -10.08 5.96
CA GLY A 345 -3.26 -10.10 7.38
C GLY A 345 -2.08 -9.19 7.72
N THR A 346 -2.26 -8.26 8.66
CA THR A 346 -1.16 -7.51 9.32
C THR A 346 -1.15 -7.67 10.84
N ALA A 347 -2.16 -8.32 11.43
CA ALA A 347 -2.32 -8.42 12.88
C ALA A 347 -1.09 -8.98 13.64
N ALA A 348 -0.22 -9.73 12.96
CA ALA A 348 0.99 -10.33 13.54
C ALA A 348 2.31 -9.62 13.16
N VAL A 349 2.28 -8.58 12.32
CA VAL A 349 3.49 -8.01 11.67
C VAL A 349 3.50 -6.46 11.71
N GLY A 350 2.81 -5.87 12.69
CA GLY A 350 2.87 -4.43 12.91
C GLY A 350 4.26 -4.00 13.35
N ILE A 351 4.97 -3.22 12.52
CA ILE A 351 6.36 -2.80 12.81
C ILE A 351 6.37 -1.52 13.66
N GLY A 352 5.24 -0.81 13.74
CA GLY A 352 5.06 0.34 14.63
C GLY A 352 5.12 0.01 16.12
N ASP A 353 4.83 -1.24 16.51
CA ASP A 353 4.79 -1.70 17.90
C ASP A 353 6.19 -2.18 18.36
N THR A 354 7.16 -1.27 18.53
CA THR A 354 8.40 -1.61 19.25
C THR A 354 8.10 -1.76 20.74
N GLU A 355 8.43 -2.90 21.37
CA GLU A 355 8.18 -3.36 22.78
C GLU A 355 8.03 -2.29 23.88
N GLY A 356 7.01 -1.44 23.77
CA GLY A 356 6.95 -0.20 24.52
C GLY A 356 5.52 0.28 24.76
N GLY A 357 4.57 -0.66 24.94
CA GLY A 357 3.35 -0.51 25.75
C GLY A 357 2.45 0.73 25.57
N HIS A 358 2.63 1.55 24.54
CA HIS A 358 1.85 2.76 24.34
C HIS A 358 0.82 2.55 23.24
N LYS A 359 -0.44 2.73 23.64
CA LYS A 359 -1.65 2.58 22.84
C LYS A 359 -1.51 3.22 21.44
N LYS A 360 -2.06 2.50 20.46
CA LYS A 360 -2.17 2.73 19.00
C LYS A 360 -2.67 4.11 18.52
N GLU A 361 -2.84 5.11 19.38
CA GLU A 361 -3.42 6.40 18.99
C GLU A 361 -2.39 7.42 18.48
N ASN A 362 -1.06 7.16 18.57
CA ASN A 362 -0.05 8.19 18.26
C ASN A 362 1.29 7.70 17.65
N GLN A 363 1.40 6.45 17.17
CA GLN A 363 2.66 5.96 16.57
C GLN A 363 2.58 5.88 15.05
N SER A 364 3.65 6.29 14.36
CA SER A 364 3.80 6.19 12.91
C SER A 364 3.70 4.72 12.51
N ILE A 365 2.63 4.33 11.83
CA ILE A 365 2.42 2.93 11.48
C ILE A 365 3.19 2.64 10.19
N ILE A 366 4.33 1.95 10.33
CA ILE A 366 4.93 1.17 9.25
C ILE A 366 4.39 -0.25 9.46
N ASP A 367 3.61 -0.78 8.52
CA ASP A 367 3.09 -2.15 8.58
C ASP A 367 3.53 -2.96 7.36
N GLN A 368 4.10 -4.14 7.58
CA GLN A 368 4.27 -5.13 6.51
C GLN A 368 2.99 -5.96 6.39
N THR A 369 2.48 -6.09 5.18
CA THR A 369 1.23 -6.79 4.86
C THR A 369 1.49 -7.97 3.94
N PHE A 370 0.86 -9.11 4.21
CA PHE A 370 0.85 -10.25 3.29
C PHE A 370 -0.61 -10.63 2.98
N ALA A 371 -0.93 -10.92 1.70
CA ALA A 371 -2.15 -11.68 1.41
C ALA A 371 -2.00 -13.11 1.87
N LEU A 372 -3.08 -13.68 2.39
CA LEU A 372 -3.19 -15.10 2.68
C LEU A 372 -4.11 -15.76 1.66
#